data_AF-A0A9W9GT41-F1
#
_entry.id   AF-A0A9W9GT41-F1
#
_cell.length_a   1.000
_cell.length_b   1.000
_cell.length_c   1.000
_cell.angle_alpha   90.00
_cell.angle_beta   90.00
_cell.angle_gamma   90.00
#
_symmetry.space_group_name_H-M   'P 1'
#
loop_
_entity.id
_entity.type
_entity.pdbx_description
1 polymer ?
#
loop_
_entity_poly.entity_id
_entity_poly.type
_entity_poly.pdbx_seq_one_letter_code
_entity_poly.pdbx_strand_id
1 'polypeptide(L)'
;MREVEARRKFRQGGCKSVPSLLGYGQSVQGEQGPVPGGYITYIVWEKVPGQVLTPDVFWSFERSKRDLVRRKFRAAYEEMTSFGWAPGGEDITKIIWDDESADLWITGFGSSFPTDEKWEDCVLAYYGLVNPPASGPSGGCRNLDNWEW
;
A
#
# COMPACT_ATOMS: atom_id res chain seq x y z
N MET A 1 -0.25 16.79 8.45
CA MET A 1 -1.18 15.89 7.72
C MET A 1 -0.49 14.54 7.67
N ARG A 2 -1.15 13.49 8.17
CA ARG A 2 -0.51 12.19 8.46
C ARG A 2 0.22 11.59 7.26
N GLU A 3 -0.40 11.59 6.07
CA GLU A 3 0.24 11.04 4.87
C GLU A 3 1.60 11.70 4.56
N VAL A 4 1.71 13.03 4.70
CA VAL A 4 2.96 13.74 4.44
C VAL A 4 4.00 13.46 5.51
N GLU A 5 3.59 13.28 6.76
CA GLU A 5 4.49 12.90 7.85
C GLU A 5 5.07 11.49 7.61
N ALA A 6 4.22 10.51 7.28
CA ALA A 6 4.63 9.16 6.93
C ALA A 6 5.60 9.15 5.74
N ARG A 7 5.21 9.80 4.63
CA ARG A 7 6.04 9.87 3.42
C ARG A 7 7.37 10.60 3.62
N ARG A 8 7.41 11.62 4.49
CA ARG A 8 8.68 12.27 4.89
C ARG A 8 9.58 11.30 5.65
N LYS A 9 9.02 10.50 6.56
CA LYS A 9 9.79 9.49 7.31
C LYS A 9 10.37 8.42 6.37
N PHE A 10 9.57 7.89 5.44
CA PHE A 10 10.05 6.94 4.43
C PHE A 10 11.19 7.52 3.60
N ARG A 11 11.02 8.75 3.09
CA ARG A 11 12.06 9.41 2.28
C ARG A 11 13.35 9.66 3.07
N GLN A 12 13.25 10.18 4.30
CA GLN A 12 14.41 10.45 5.16
C GLN A 12 15.15 9.16 5.55
N GLY A 13 14.39 8.08 5.76
CA GLY A 13 14.93 6.77 6.09
C GLY A 13 15.44 5.95 4.90
N GLY A 14 15.18 6.40 3.67
CA GLY A 14 15.59 5.68 2.46
C GLY A 14 14.79 4.41 2.17
N CYS A 15 13.53 4.36 2.59
CA CYS A 15 12.61 3.26 2.27
C CYS A 15 12.46 3.12 0.75
N LYS A 16 12.76 1.94 0.20
CA LYS A 16 12.71 1.68 -1.25
C LYS A 16 11.33 1.21 -1.72
N SER A 17 10.57 0.61 -0.82
CA SER A 17 9.25 0.06 -1.08
C SER A 17 8.11 1.09 -1.17
N VAL A 18 8.41 2.37 -0.95
CA VAL A 18 7.45 3.47 -1.03
C VAL A 18 7.97 4.54 -1.99
N PRO A 19 7.19 4.98 -2.99
CA PRO A 19 7.65 6.02 -3.91
C PRO A 19 7.99 7.32 -3.17
N SER A 20 9.13 7.91 -3.53
CA SER A 20 9.69 9.04 -2.79
C SER A 20 8.79 10.29 -2.84
N LEU A 21 8.65 10.99 -1.71
CA LEU A 21 7.93 12.26 -1.66
C LEU A 21 8.72 13.36 -2.37
N LEU A 22 8.18 13.88 -3.47
CA LEU A 22 8.79 14.94 -4.26
C LEU A 22 8.37 16.33 -3.78
N GLY A 23 7.11 16.50 -3.38
CA GLY A 23 6.57 17.79 -2.99
C GLY A 23 5.26 17.71 -2.22
N TYR A 24 4.96 18.78 -1.49
CA TYR A 24 3.71 18.98 -0.78
C TYR A 24 3.35 20.46 -0.83
N GLY A 25 2.08 20.76 -1.05
CA GLY A 25 1.57 22.13 -1.02
C GLY A 25 0.13 22.16 -0.53
N GLN A 26 -0.27 23.28 0.06
CA GLN A 26 -1.66 23.55 0.41
C GLN A 26 -2.03 24.92 -0.12
N SER A 27 -3.23 25.05 -0.67
CA SER A 27 -3.76 26.33 -1.12
C SER A 27 -5.23 26.48 -0.73
N VAL A 28 -5.70 27.72 -0.68
CA VAL A 28 -7.14 28.02 -0.59
C VAL A 28 -7.74 27.85 -1.98
N GLN A 29 -8.92 27.25 -2.05
CA GLN A 29 -9.66 27.06 -3.28
C GLN A 29 -10.39 28.36 -3.65
N GLY A 30 -10.31 28.75 -4.92
CA GLY A 30 -11.05 29.89 -5.44
C GLY A 30 -12.56 29.63 -5.56
N GLU A 31 -13.32 30.63 -5.99
CA GLU A 31 -14.79 30.58 -6.11
C GLU A 31 -15.32 29.49 -7.05
N GLN A 32 -14.49 29.02 -7.99
CA GLN A 32 -14.82 27.95 -8.92
C GLN A 32 -14.28 26.58 -8.47
N GLY A 33 -13.67 26.52 -7.29
CA GLY A 33 -13.20 25.27 -6.71
C GLY A 33 -14.36 24.39 -6.22
N PRO A 34 -14.16 23.07 -6.07
CA PRO A 34 -15.17 22.17 -5.49
C PRO A 34 -15.67 22.61 -4.11
N VAL A 35 -14.81 23.31 -3.35
CA VAL A 35 -15.15 23.89 -2.05
C VAL A 35 -14.66 25.34 -2.01
N PRO A 36 -15.47 26.32 -2.47
CA PRO A 36 -15.10 27.74 -2.44
C PRO A 36 -14.67 28.21 -1.04
N GLY A 37 -13.51 28.86 -0.94
CA GLY A 37 -12.91 29.28 0.33
C GLY A 37 -12.35 28.14 1.20
N GLY A 38 -12.51 26.89 0.77
CA GLY A 38 -11.94 25.71 1.41
C GLY A 38 -10.45 25.52 1.11
N TYR A 39 -9.85 24.46 1.64
CA TYR A 39 -8.44 24.13 1.38
C TYR A 39 -8.33 22.96 0.40
N ILE A 40 -7.29 22.99 -0.44
CA ILE A 40 -6.86 21.85 -1.23
C ILE A 40 -5.41 21.53 -0.89
N THR A 41 -5.12 20.24 -0.79
CA THR A 41 -3.80 19.74 -0.45
C THR A 41 -3.27 18.90 -1.60
N TYR A 42 -2.08 19.25 -2.08
CA TYR A 42 -1.37 18.54 -3.14
C TYR A 42 -0.22 17.73 -2.54
N ILE A 43 -0.13 16.46 -2.92
CA ILE A 43 0.98 15.58 -2.59
C ILE A 43 1.53 15.07 -3.92
N VAL A 44 2.82 15.29 -4.15
CA VAL A 44 3.51 14.82 -5.34
C VAL A 44 4.56 13.81 -4.90
N TRP A 45 4.49 12.61 -5.44
CA TRP A 45 5.43 11.52 -5.18
C TRP A 45 5.95 10.95 -6.51
N GLU A 46 7.03 10.19 -6.41
CA GLU A 46 7.78 9.63 -7.53
C GLU A 46 6.93 8.73 -8.43
N LYS A 47 6.95 8.97 -9.74
CA LYS A 47 6.35 8.05 -10.70
C LYS A 47 7.26 6.83 -10.87
N VAL A 48 6.89 5.72 -10.25
CA VAL A 48 7.56 4.41 -10.39
C VAL A 48 7.08 3.66 -11.65
N PRO A 49 7.87 2.71 -12.20
CA PRO A 49 7.43 1.85 -13.30
C PRO A 49 6.37 0.85 -12.84
N GLY A 50 5.83 0.08 -13.79
CA GLY A 50 4.83 -0.95 -13.54
C GLY A 50 3.38 -0.49 -13.60
N GLN A 51 2.49 -1.37 -13.19
CA GLN A 51 1.04 -1.17 -13.22
C GLN A 51 0.42 -1.33 -11.84
N VAL A 52 -0.65 -0.60 -11.60
CA VAL A 52 -1.50 -0.80 -10.41
C VAL A 52 -2.12 -2.20 -10.50
N LEU A 53 -1.98 -2.99 -9.44
CA LEU A 53 -2.65 -4.28 -9.37
C LEU A 53 -4.15 -4.10 -9.14
N THR A 54 -4.93 -4.92 -9.83
CA THR A 54 -6.36 -5.11 -9.58
C THR A 54 -6.60 -6.57 -9.24
N PRO A 55 -7.75 -6.94 -8.65
CA PRO A 55 -8.07 -8.34 -8.40
C PRO A 55 -7.99 -9.16 -9.69
N ASP A 56 -8.62 -8.70 -10.77
CA ASP A 56 -8.63 -9.40 -12.05
C ASP A 56 -7.21 -9.62 -12.60
N VAL A 57 -6.35 -8.61 -12.53
CA VAL A 57 -4.96 -8.72 -13.01
C VAL A 57 -4.17 -9.69 -12.15
N PHE A 58 -4.21 -9.54 -10.83
CA PHE A 58 -3.44 -10.39 -9.92
C PHE A 58 -3.86 -11.86 -10.00
N TRP A 59 -5.17 -12.14 -9.99
CA TRP A 59 -5.70 -13.50 -10.04
C TRP A 59 -5.60 -14.14 -11.42
N SER A 60 -5.40 -13.35 -12.49
CA SER A 60 -5.05 -13.87 -13.82
C SER A 60 -3.63 -14.45 -13.89
N PHE A 61 -2.74 -14.09 -12.96
CA PHE A 61 -1.37 -14.57 -12.95
C PHE A 61 -1.29 -16.06 -12.57
N GLU A 62 -0.30 -16.75 -13.16
CA GLU A 62 0.09 -18.07 -12.70
C GLU A 62 0.46 -18.07 -11.22
N ARG A 63 0.23 -19.19 -10.54
CA ARG A 63 0.47 -19.33 -9.10
C ARG A 63 1.89 -18.94 -8.70
N SER A 64 2.90 -19.33 -9.49
CA SER A 64 4.31 -18.99 -9.26
C SER A 64 4.55 -17.47 -9.19
N LYS A 65 3.90 -16.69 -10.07
CA LYS A 65 3.97 -15.24 -10.09
C LYS A 65 3.20 -14.62 -8.93
N ARG A 66 2.02 -15.15 -8.58
CA ARG A 66 1.27 -14.71 -7.39
C ARG A 66 2.08 -14.92 -6.10
N ASP A 67 2.77 -16.05 -5.97
CA ASP A 67 3.65 -16.34 -4.84
C ASP A 67 4.86 -15.39 -4.79
N LEU A 68 5.42 -15.02 -5.96
CA LEU A 68 6.47 -14.00 -6.02
C LEU A 68 5.97 -12.63 -5.56
N VAL A 69 4.82 -12.18 -6.06
CA VAL A 69 4.19 -10.91 -5.65
C VAL A 69 3.97 -10.90 -4.13
N ARG A 70 3.43 -11.98 -3.53
CA ARG A 70 3.23 -12.07 -2.08
C ARG A 70 4.52 -11.95 -1.28
N ARG A 71 5.58 -12.64 -1.69
CA ARG A 71 6.89 -12.55 -1.03
C ARG A 71 7.46 -11.14 -1.11
N LYS A 72 7.37 -10.51 -2.28
CA LYS A 72 7.80 -9.12 -2.50
C LYS A 72 6.98 -8.15 -1.68
N PHE A 73 5.67 -8.36 -1.60
CA PHE A 73 4.76 -7.52 -0.84
C PHE A 73 5.05 -7.59 0.66
N ARG A 74 5.24 -8.80 1.19
CA ARG A 74 5.67 -8.99 2.58
C ARG A 74 6.96 -8.24 2.88
N ALA A 75 7.99 -8.44 2.07
CA ALA A 75 9.28 -7.78 2.27
C ALA A 75 9.14 -6.24 2.21
N ALA A 76 8.33 -5.74 1.27
CA ALA A 76 8.06 -4.32 1.13
C ALA A 76 7.29 -3.73 2.33
N TYR A 77 6.32 -4.48 2.84
CA TYR A 77 5.53 -4.08 4.00
C TYR A 77 6.40 -4.05 5.27
N GLU A 78 7.21 -5.09 5.50
CA GLU A 78 8.16 -5.17 6.62
C GLU A 78 9.22 -4.05 6.56
N GLU A 79 9.76 -3.74 5.38
CA GLU A 79 10.68 -2.59 5.21
C GLU A 79 9.98 -1.29 5.59
N MET A 80 8.80 -1.03 5.03
CA MET A 80 8.04 0.19 5.28
C MET A 80 7.66 0.36 6.75
N THR A 81 7.11 -0.67 7.41
CA THR A 81 6.69 -0.56 8.82
C THR A 81 7.87 -0.42 9.78
N SER A 82 9.09 -0.83 9.38
CA SER A 82 10.30 -0.57 10.16
C SER A 82 10.59 0.93 10.39
N PHE A 83 9.99 1.82 9.59
CA PHE A 83 10.05 3.27 9.77
C PHE A 83 8.97 3.84 10.70
N GLY A 84 8.16 2.98 11.34
CA GLY A 84 7.17 3.32 12.35
C GLY A 84 5.81 3.78 11.81
N TRP A 85 5.48 3.43 10.56
CA TRP A 85 4.24 3.83 9.89
C TRP A 85 3.64 2.69 9.07
N ALA A 86 2.32 2.58 9.13
CA ALA A 86 1.52 1.69 8.29
C ALA A 86 0.59 2.50 7.36
N PRO A 87 0.26 1.94 6.18
CA PRO A 87 -0.80 2.44 5.30
C PRO A 87 -2.16 2.18 5.94
N GLY A 88 -3.19 2.88 5.46
CA GLY A 88 -4.57 2.60 5.85
C GLY A 88 -5.47 2.62 4.62
N GLY A 89 -6.59 1.89 4.66
CA GLY A 89 -7.41 1.67 3.47
C GLY A 89 -6.76 0.63 2.56
N GLU A 90 -6.49 -0.52 3.17
CA GLU A 90 -5.89 -1.71 2.59
C GLU A 90 -6.73 -2.19 1.41
N ASP A 91 -6.10 -2.27 0.24
CA ASP A 91 -6.71 -2.73 -0.98
C ASP A 91 -5.61 -3.03 -2.01
N ILE A 92 -5.86 -3.96 -2.92
CA ILE A 92 -4.87 -4.38 -3.92
C ILE A 92 -4.44 -3.23 -4.84
N THR A 93 -5.31 -2.23 -5.06
CA THR A 93 -5.00 -1.05 -5.90
C THR A 93 -3.97 -0.12 -5.28
N LYS A 94 -3.54 -0.37 -4.03
CA LYS A 94 -2.45 0.37 -3.37
C LYS A 94 -1.07 -0.19 -3.71
N ILE A 95 -1.00 -1.26 -4.51
CA ILE A 95 0.23 -1.92 -4.94
C ILE A 95 0.46 -1.62 -6.42
N ILE A 96 1.66 -1.15 -6.74
CA ILE A 96 2.16 -1.05 -8.11
C ILE A 96 3.17 -2.17 -8.30
N TRP A 97 2.94 -3.06 -9.27
CA TRP A 97 3.84 -4.16 -9.62
C TRP A 97 4.54 -3.87 -10.94
N ASP A 98 5.86 -4.01 -10.97
CA ASP A 98 6.66 -3.96 -12.19
C ASP A 98 7.19 -5.34 -12.56
N ASP A 99 6.82 -5.79 -13.76
CA ASP A 99 7.20 -7.10 -14.28
C ASP A 99 8.67 -7.17 -14.69
N GLU A 100 9.24 -6.05 -15.16
CA GLU A 100 10.63 -6.01 -15.62
C GLU A 100 11.62 -6.14 -14.46
N SER A 101 11.42 -5.36 -13.38
CA SER A 101 12.27 -5.43 -12.20
C SER A 101 11.88 -6.56 -11.23
N ALA A 102 10.72 -7.21 -11.45
CA ALA A 102 10.09 -8.11 -10.49
C ALA A 102 10.02 -7.49 -9.09
N ASP A 103 9.56 -6.24 -9.03
CA ASP A 103 9.47 -5.47 -7.78
C ASP A 103 8.14 -4.73 -7.66
N LEU A 104 7.91 -4.15 -6.48
CA LEU A 104 6.67 -3.43 -6.22
C LEU A 104 6.82 -2.26 -5.27
N TRP A 105 5.80 -1.41 -5.29
CA TRP A 105 5.69 -0.24 -4.43
C TRP A 105 4.32 -0.15 -3.77
N ILE A 106 4.31 0.24 -2.50
CA ILE A 106 3.11 0.53 -1.72
C ILE A 106 2.82 2.03 -1.83
N THR A 107 1.56 2.41 -2.07
CA THR A 107 1.17 3.80 -2.37
C THR A 107 0.02 4.36 -1.53
N GLY A 108 -0.71 3.52 -0.79
CA GLY A 108 -1.94 3.88 -0.07
C GLY A 108 -1.73 4.50 1.31
N PHE A 109 -1.34 5.78 1.38
CA PHE A 109 -1.02 6.45 2.66
C PHE A 109 -2.02 7.53 3.10
N GLY A 110 -3.15 7.70 2.39
CA GLY A 110 -4.16 8.71 2.75
C GLY A 110 -4.70 8.60 4.18
N SER A 111 -4.76 7.36 4.69
CA SER A 111 -5.19 7.05 6.06
C SER A 111 -4.05 6.47 6.91
N SER A 112 -2.79 6.79 6.58
CA SER A 112 -1.62 6.23 7.29
C SER A 112 -1.64 6.54 8.80
N PHE A 113 -1.11 5.62 9.59
CA PHE A 113 -1.03 5.74 11.05
C PHE A 113 0.34 5.27 11.59
N PRO A 114 0.80 5.80 12.73
CA PRO A 114 1.98 5.29 13.41
C PRO A 114 1.76 3.85 13.86
N THR A 115 2.77 3.00 13.72
CA THR A 115 2.70 1.59 14.13
C THR A 115 4.05 1.10 14.66
N ASP A 116 4.01 0.14 15.56
CA ASP A 116 5.13 -0.74 15.95
C ASP A 116 4.80 -2.23 15.68
N GLU A 117 3.70 -2.48 14.96
CA GLU A 117 3.21 -3.82 14.67
C GLU A 117 4.18 -4.58 13.74
N LYS A 118 4.25 -5.88 14.00
CA LYS A 118 5.02 -6.81 13.18
C LYS A 118 4.14 -7.39 12.08
N TRP A 119 4.78 -7.96 11.07
CA TRP A 119 4.08 -8.66 10.01
C TRP A 119 3.18 -9.76 10.54
N GLU A 120 1.96 -9.82 10.00
CA GLU A 120 1.07 -10.97 10.13
C GLU A 120 0.52 -11.35 8.75
N ASP A 121 0.36 -12.65 8.46
CA ASP A 121 -0.03 -13.11 7.12
C ASP A 121 -1.43 -12.65 6.68
N CYS A 122 -2.28 -12.23 7.62
CA CYS A 122 -3.59 -11.64 7.32
C CYS A 122 -3.52 -10.28 6.65
N VAL A 123 -2.37 -9.61 6.68
CA VAL A 123 -2.12 -8.45 5.83
C VAL A 123 -2.31 -8.81 4.35
N LEU A 124 -1.96 -10.04 3.92
CA LEU A 124 -2.22 -10.46 2.54
C LEU A 124 -3.71 -10.47 2.19
N ALA A 125 -4.57 -10.84 3.14
CA ALA A 125 -6.02 -10.88 2.91
C ALA A 125 -6.60 -9.47 2.82
N TYR A 126 -6.13 -8.52 3.65
CA TYR A 126 -6.55 -7.12 3.57
C TYR A 126 -6.22 -6.46 2.22
N TYR A 127 -5.17 -6.95 1.56
CA TYR A 127 -4.79 -6.51 0.22
C TYR A 127 -5.34 -7.40 -0.91
N GLY A 128 -6.24 -8.35 -0.62
CA GLY A 128 -6.82 -9.25 -1.62
C GLY A 128 -5.81 -10.16 -2.33
N LEU A 129 -4.62 -10.34 -1.74
CA LEU A 129 -3.55 -11.19 -2.29
C LEU A 129 -3.77 -12.67 -1.97
N VAL A 130 -4.74 -12.99 -1.13
CA VAL A 130 -5.19 -14.35 -0.78
C VAL A 130 -6.68 -14.30 -0.56
N ASN A 131 -7.37 -15.42 -0.76
CA ASN A 131 -8.81 -15.50 -0.60
C ASN A 131 -9.14 -16.37 0.64
N PRO A 132 -9.57 -15.77 1.77
CA PRO A 132 -9.93 -16.51 2.97
C PRO A 132 -11.27 -17.25 2.78
N PRO A 133 -11.54 -18.32 3.57
CA PRO A 133 -12.80 -19.04 3.49
C PRO A 133 -14.02 -18.16 3.80
N ALA A 134 -15.19 -18.52 3.25
CA ALA A 134 -16.42 -17.72 3.22
C ALA A 134 -16.99 -17.30 4.60
N SER A 135 -16.55 -17.91 5.70
CA SER A 135 -16.87 -17.49 7.07
C SER A 135 -16.16 -16.19 7.49
N GLY A 136 -15.46 -15.54 6.55
CA GLY A 136 -14.56 -14.40 6.81
C GLY A 136 -13.37 -14.81 7.67
N PRO A 137 -12.47 -13.87 8.00
CA PRO A 137 -11.46 -14.08 9.03
C PRO A 137 -12.13 -14.07 10.42
N SER A 138 -13.02 -15.03 10.67
CA SER A 138 -13.61 -15.27 11.99
C SER A 138 -12.53 -15.88 12.90
N GLY A 139 -11.64 -15.01 13.41
CA GLY A 139 -10.57 -15.39 14.33
C GLY A 139 -9.25 -14.63 14.19
N GLY A 140 -9.16 -13.61 13.32
CA GLY A 140 -7.89 -12.93 13.04
C GLY A 140 -6.97 -13.77 12.16
N CYS A 141 -5.65 -13.60 12.29
CA CYS A 141 -4.59 -14.37 11.61
C CYS A 141 -4.54 -15.89 11.93
N ARG A 142 -5.64 -16.47 12.45
CA ARG A 142 -5.70 -17.88 12.84
C ARG A 142 -6.20 -18.73 11.67
N ASN A 143 -5.52 -19.87 11.44
CA ASN A 143 -5.90 -20.91 10.49
C ASN A 143 -5.73 -20.53 8.99
N LEU A 144 -4.48 -20.23 8.62
CA LEU A 144 -4.05 -19.89 7.25
C LEU A 144 -4.09 -21.08 6.27
N ASP A 145 -4.22 -22.31 6.78
CA ASP A 145 -4.19 -23.54 5.99
C ASP A 145 -5.41 -23.68 5.07
N ASN A 146 -6.50 -22.97 5.37
CA ASN A 146 -7.74 -23.00 4.60
C ASN A 146 -7.86 -21.86 3.58
N TRP A 147 -6.78 -21.09 3.38
CA TRP A 147 -6.80 -19.95 2.47
C TRP A 147 -6.47 -20.39 1.05
N GLU A 148 -7.12 -19.77 0.07
CA GLU A 148 -6.73 -19.93 -1.31
C GLU A 148 -5.54 -19.01 -1.60
N TRP A 149 -4.40 -19.68 -1.82
CA TRP A 149 -3.15 -19.09 -2.26
C TRP A 149 -3.04 -19.19 -3.79
#